data_AF-A0A9D1IWG7-F1
#
_entry.id   AF-A0A9D1IWG7-F1
#
_cell.length_a   1.000
_cell.length_b   1.000
_cell.length_c   1.000
_cell.angle_alpha   90.00
_cell.angle_beta   90.00
_cell.angle_gamma   90.00
#
_symmetry.space_group_name_H-M   'P 1'
#
loop_
_entity.id
_entity.type
_entity.pdbx_description
1 polymer ?
#
loop_
_entity_poly.entity_id
_entity_poly.type
_entity_poly.pdbx_seq_one_letter_code
_entity_poly.pdbx_strand_id
1 'polypeptide(L)'
;MEERLRRGPALGIVAALSAAAFFLRRQQLLTAYDETGMIRPGAGAGFFTYFTVAVVVLLAVFAWRLRRCPVRQAISSRSLEAAVGMMLGAFGVLLGSFIMFFSPNAASDRLLALAGIFTAVCWAAVAVGNLQGKRLHPALFFLPVIFFGVRLARDFRTLSSDPVILDYCYALLALIFTMCALLELGAFAFDRGRRRLAVFFCLGSVFFNAASLADATPRNLALTGGALVYLLSCSWLLLRPVAVRKAAKDANP
;
A
#
# COMPACT_ATOMS: atom_id res chain seq x y z
N MET A 1 -15.09 9.26 -27.10
CA MET A 1 -13.69 9.64 -26.79
C MET A 1 -13.33 9.40 -25.31
N GLU A 2 -13.96 8.41 -24.64
CA GLU A 2 -13.52 7.93 -23.32
C GLU A 2 -12.52 6.81 -23.56
N GLU A 3 -11.26 7.21 -23.68
CA GLU A 3 -10.16 6.29 -23.92
C GLU A 3 -10.11 5.24 -22.82
N ARG A 4 -10.05 3.98 -23.25
CA ARG A 4 -9.82 2.82 -22.40
C ARG A 4 -8.57 3.09 -21.56
N LEU A 5 -8.72 3.56 -20.31
CA LEU A 5 -7.61 3.56 -19.38
C LEU A 5 -7.26 2.10 -19.09
N ARG A 6 -6.33 1.59 -19.90
CA ARG A 6 -5.75 0.26 -19.77
C ARG A 6 -4.97 0.24 -18.44
N ARG A 7 -4.96 -0.92 -17.78
CA ARG A 7 -4.25 -1.14 -16.50
C ARG A 7 -2.78 -0.70 -16.55
N GLY A 8 -2.15 -0.95 -17.70
CA GLY A 8 -0.73 -0.68 -17.97
C GLY A 8 -0.32 0.78 -17.74
N PRO A 9 -0.86 1.77 -18.50
CA PRO A 9 -0.45 3.17 -18.36
C PRO A 9 -0.70 3.74 -16.96
N ALA A 10 -1.84 3.40 -16.32
CA ALA A 10 -2.13 3.90 -14.97
C ALA A 10 -1.11 3.41 -13.94
N LEU A 11 -0.75 2.11 -13.98
CA LEU A 11 0.25 1.55 -13.08
C LEU A 11 1.67 1.98 -13.44
N GLY A 12 1.97 2.17 -14.72
CA GLY A 12 3.25 2.73 -15.17
C GLY A 12 3.46 4.14 -14.66
N ILE A 13 2.43 5.00 -14.72
CA ILE A 13 2.48 6.36 -14.17
C ILE A 13 2.69 6.32 -12.65
N VAL A 14 1.93 5.48 -11.92
CA VAL A 14 2.09 5.39 -10.46
C VAL A 14 3.47 4.83 -10.09
N ALA A 15 3.98 3.85 -10.82
CA ALA A 15 5.33 3.33 -10.62
C ALA A 15 6.40 4.42 -10.87
N ALA A 16 6.27 5.20 -11.94
CA ALA A 16 7.17 6.31 -12.23
C ALA A 16 7.11 7.41 -11.15
N LEU A 17 5.90 7.79 -10.71
CA LEU A 17 5.72 8.75 -9.61
C LEU A 17 6.27 8.22 -8.28
N SER A 18 6.15 6.91 -8.03
CA SER A 18 6.68 6.26 -6.83
C SER A 18 8.21 6.18 -6.86
N ALA A 19 8.80 5.88 -8.01
CA ALA A 19 10.25 5.93 -8.21
C ALA A 19 10.78 7.36 -8.03
N ALA A 20 10.12 8.34 -8.65
CA ALA A 20 10.44 9.76 -8.46
C ALA A 20 10.32 10.16 -6.98
N ALA A 21 9.30 9.69 -6.27
CA ALA A 21 9.15 9.96 -4.84
C ALA A 21 10.32 9.40 -4.02
N PHE A 22 10.77 8.18 -4.30
CA PHE A 22 11.93 7.58 -3.65
C PHE A 22 13.21 8.40 -3.89
N PHE A 23 13.50 8.77 -5.14
CA PHE A 23 14.71 9.54 -5.47
C PHE A 23 14.67 10.96 -4.92
N LEU A 24 13.54 11.67 -5.06
CA LEU A 24 13.37 13.01 -4.54
C LEU A 24 13.45 13.03 -3.01
N ARG A 25 12.85 12.04 -2.34
CA ARG A 25 12.96 11.91 -0.88
C ARG A 25 14.39 11.61 -0.45
N ARG A 26 15.07 10.71 -1.15
CA ARG A 26 16.48 10.39 -0.88
C ARG A 26 17.38 11.62 -1.08
N GLN A 27 17.14 12.41 -2.12
CA GLN A 27 17.86 13.67 -2.33
C GLN A 27 17.56 14.68 -1.23
N GLN A 28 16.29 14.83 -0.82
CA GLN A 28 15.91 15.71 0.28
C GLN A 28 16.63 15.33 1.58
N LEU A 29 16.72 14.04 1.90
CA LEU A 29 17.45 13.57 3.09
C LEU A 29 18.95 13.89 3.03
N LEU A 30 19.54 13.94 1.85
CA LEU A 30 20.96 14.26 1.66
C LEU A 30 21.26 15.76 1.65
N THR A 31 20.32 16.60 1.21
CA THR A 31 20.56 18.04 0.99
C THR A 31 19.92 18.95 2.01
N ALA A 32 18.82 18.51 2.65
CA ALA A 32 17.99 19.37 3.48
C ALA A 32 18.41 19.40 4.95
N TYR A 33 19.27 18.49 5.43
CA TYR A 33 19.67 18.43 6.83
C TYR A 33 21.10 18.92 7.02
N ASP A 34 21.29 19.82 7.99
CA ASP A 34 22.61 20.22 8.48
C ASP A 34 23.22 19.17 9.41
N GLU A 35 24.50 19.31 9.74
CA GLU A 35 25.22 18.42 10.68
C GLU A 35 24.57 18.34 12.07
N THR A 36 23.73 19.32 12.42
CA THR A 36 22.93 19.38 13.65
C THR A 36 21.55 18.72 13.55
N GLY A 37 21.19 18.13 12.40
CA GLY A 37 19.89 17.50 12.16
C GLY A 37 18.73 18.48 11.89
N MET A 38 19.03 19.78 11.81
CA MET A 38 18.04 20.82 11.52
C MET A 38 17.87 21.01 10.01
N ILE A 39 16.65 21.38 9.59
CA ILE A 39 16.36 21.70 8.19
C ILE A 39 17.13 22.96 7.79
N ARG A 40 18.01 22.85 6.80
CA ARG A 40 18.75 23.97 6.20
C ARG A 40 17.77 25.05 5.71
N PRO A 41 17.87 26.30 6.20
CA PRO A 41 17.05 27.38 5.70
C PRO A 41 17.33 27.62 4.20
N GLY A 42 16.29 27.54 3.38
CA GLY A 42 16.39 27.69 1.92
C GLY A 42 16.57 26.40 1.11
N ALA A 43 16.72 25.22 1.74
CA ALA A 43 16.99 23.95 1.05
C ALA A 43 15.78 23.31 0.32
N GLY A 44 14.75 24.08 -0.03
CA GLY A 44 13.64 23.57 -0.84
C GLY A 44 12.81 22.45 -0.19
N ALA A 45 12.81 22.34 1.15
CA ALA A 45 12.07 21.31 1.89
C ALA A 45 10.58 21.21 1.52
N GLY A 46 9.98 22.30 1.02
CA GLY A 46 8.61 22.32 0.52
C GLY A 46 8.38 21.62 -0.82
N PHE A 47 9.40 21.45 -1.68
CA PHE A 47 9.22 20.90 -3.04
C PHE A 47 8.66 19.47 -3.00
N PHE A 48 9.22 18.61 -2.16
CA PHE A 48 8.73 17.25 -2.00
C PHE A 48 7.30 17.23 -1.42
N THR A 49 7.00 18.14 -0.49
CA THR A 49 5.64 18.29 0.06
C THR A 49 4.64 18.69 -1.04
N TYR A 50 4.95 19.70 -1.86
CA TYR A 50 4.10 20.10 -2.99
C TYR A 50 3.92 18.97 -4.00
N PHE A 51 5.00 18.25 -4.33
CA PHE A 51 4.95 17.07 -5.20
C PHE A 51 4.02 16.00 -4.61
N THR A 52 4.14 15.68 -3.32
CA THR A 52 3.28 14.69 -2.66
C THR A 52 1.80 15.09 -2.67
N VAL A 53 1.49 16.37 -2.40
CA VAL A 53 0.12 16.89 -2.48
C VAL A 53 -0.43 16.77 -3.90
N ALA A 54 0.35 17.16 -4.91
CA ALA A 54 -0.05 17.05 -6.31
C ALA A 54 -0.34 15.60 -6.72
N VAL A 55 0.50 14.64 -6.30
CA VAL A 55 0.27 13.21 -6.57
C VAL A 55 -0.98 12.70 -5.87
N VAL A 56 -1.22 13.06 -4.61
CA VAL A 56 -2.44 12.66 -3.89
C VAL A 56 -3.70 13.19 -4.57
N VAL A 57 -3.69 14.46 -5.02
CA VAL A 57 -4.80 15.04 -5.79
C VAL A 57 -4.99 14.30 -7.11
N LEU A 58 -3.92 14.00 -7.84
CA LEU A 58 -3.98 13.25 -9.09
C LEU A 58 -4.58 11.84 -8.87
N LEU A 59 -4.17 11.14 -7.83
CA LEU A 59 -4.71 9.83 -7.45
C LEU A 59 -6.20 9.92 -7.07
N ALA A 60 -6.61 10.97 -6.36
CA ALA A 60 -8.00 11.20 -6.01
C ALA A 60 -8.86 11.46 -7.26
N VAL A 61 -8.39 12.31 -8.17
CA VAL A 61 -9.05 12.59 -9.47
C VAL A 61 -9.15 11.31 -10.30
N PHE A 62 -8.07 10.54 -10.36
CA PHE A 62 -8.04 9.26 -11.06
C PHE A 62 -9.07 8.28 -10.47
N ALA A 63 -9.05 8.07 -9.16
CA ALA A 63 -9.99 7.20 -8.46
C ALA A 63 -11.45 7.66 -8.63
N TRP A 64 -11.71 8.96 -8.69
CA TRP A 64 -13.04 9.51 -8.90
C TRP A 64 -13.57 9.25 -10.32
N ARG A 65 -12.69 9.30 -11.33
CA ARG A 65 -13.00 8.99 -12.73
C ARG A 65 -13.27 7.51 -12.99
N LEU A 66 -12.85 6.59 -12.11
CA LEU A 66 -13.17 5.17 -12.27
C LEU A 66 -14.70 4.95 -12.22
N ARG A 67 -15.23 4.12 -13.12
CA ARG A 67 -16.66 3.75 -13.07
C ARG A 67 -16.97 2.97 -11.78
N ARG A 68 -18.17 3.18 -11.22
CA ARG A 68 -18.69 2.33 -10.15
C ARG A 68 -18.88 0.93 -10.73
N CYS A 69 -18.38 -0.09 -10.05
CA CYS A 69 -18.50 -1.47 -10.50
C CYS A 69 -19.09 -2.33 -9.38
N PRO A 70 -19.88 -3.37 -9.74
CA PRO A 70 -20.41 -4.29 -8.75
C PRO A 70 -19.26 -4.99 -8.00
N VAL A 71 -19.41 -5.04 -6.68
CA VAL A 71 -18.39 -5.40 -5.68
C VAL A 71 -17.73 -6.76 -5.93
N ARG A 72 -18.49 -7.68 -6.53
CA ARG A 72 -18.20 -9.12 -6.56
C ARG A 72 -17.11 -9.55 -7.56
N GLN A 73 -16.78 -8.74 -8.56
CA GLN A 73 -15.85 -9.11 -9.65
C GLN A 73 -14.45 -8.48 -9.53
N ALA A 74 -14.20 -7.64 -8.52
CA ALA A 74 -13.01 -6.80 -8.49
C ALA A 74 -11.75 -7.47 -7.91
N ILE A 75 -11.90 -8.47 -7.02
CA ILE A 75 -10.75 -9.07 -6.31
C ILE A 75 -10.56 -10.55 -6.66
N SER A 76 -11.64 -11.33 -6.78
CA SER A 76 -11.52 -12.75 -7.14
C SER A 76 -11.15 -12.90 -8.60
N SER A 77 -9.86 -13.16 -8.84
CA SER A 77 -9.31 -13.30 -10.16
C SER A 77 -8.25 -14.38 -10.09
N ARG A 78 -8.42 -15.44 -10.88
CA ARG A 78 -7.46 -16.56 -11.03
C ARG A 78 -6.18 -16.13 -11.77
N SER A 79 -5.56 -15.02 -11.38
CA SER A 79 -4.33 -14.55 -12.01
C SER A 79 -3.11 -14.92 -11.21
N LEU A 80 -2.20 -15.61 -11.90
CA LEU A 80 -0.91 -15.99 -11.36
C LEU A 80 -0.06 -14.76 -11.00
N GLU A 81 0.01 -13.75 -11.87
CA GLU A 81 0.82 -12.54 -11.67
C GLU A 81 0.54 -11.83 -10.34
N ALA A 82 -0.75 -11.57 -10.06
CA ALA A 82 -1.14 -10.92 -8.82
C ALA A 82 -0.91 -11.81 -7.60
N ALA A 83 -1.07 -13.13 -7.74
CA ALA A 83 -0.82 -14.06 -6.65
C ALA A 83 0.65 -14.17 -6.30
N VAL A 84 1.53 -14.22 -7.29
CA VAL A 84 2.99 -14.19 -7.11
C VAL A 84 3.38 -12.88 -6.42
N GLY A 85 2.87 -11.73 -6.88
CA GLY A 85 3.14 -10.45 -6.22
C GLY A 85 2.60 -10.37 -4.79
N MET A 86 1.40 -10.89 -4.51
CA MET A 86 0.88 -10.99 -3.14
C MET A 86 1.74 -11.92 -2.26
N MET A 87 2.24 -13.03 -2.80
CA MET A 87 3.16 -13.93 -2.08
C MET A 87 4.53 -13.29 -1.80
N LEU A 88 5.09 -12.56 -2.77
CA LEU A 88 6.32 -11.79 -2.57
C LEU A 88 6.14 -10.72 -1.50
N GLY A 89 4.99 -10.03 -1.50
CA GLY A 89 4.65 -9.07 -0.46
C GLY A 89 4.52 -9.71 0.93
N ALA A 90 3.87 -10.87 1.01
CA ALA A 90 3.77 -11.66 2.23
C ALA A 90 5.15 -12.10 2.74
N PHE A 91 6.04 -12.55 1.85
CA PHE A 91 7.40 -12.92 2.19
C PHE A 91 8.21 -11.74 2.73
N GLY A 92 8.07 -10.55 2.13
CA GLY A 92 8.70 -9.33 2.66
C GLY A 92 8.26 -9.00 4.09
N VAL A 93 6.95 -9.08 4.36
CA VAL A 93 6.42 -8.88 5.71
C VAL A 93 6.90 -9.97 6.67
N LEU A 94 6.96 -11.22 6.23
CA LEU A 94 7.48 -12.33 7.03
C LEU A 94 8.94 -12.10 7.40
N LEU A 95 9.79 -11.76 6.44
CA LEU A 95 11.22 -11.50 6.64
C LEU A 95 11.44 -10.33 7.59
N GLY A 96 10.71 -9.22 7.40
CA GLY A 96 10.80 -8.06 8.27
C GLY A 96 10.32 -8.37 9.70
N SER A 97 9.29 -9.19 9.85
CA SER A 97 8.80 -9.65 11.15
C SER A 97 9.76 -10.62 11.83
N PHE A 98 10.45 -11.46 11.06
CA PHE A 98 11.49 -12.36 11.56
C PHE A 98 12.69 -11.57 12.09
N ILE A 99 13.21 -10.60 11.33
CA ILE A 99 14.29 -9.70 11.78
C ILE A 99 13.90 -8.97 13.07
N MET A 100 12.64 -8.54 13.16
CA MET A 100 12.10 -7.90 14.35
C MET A 100 12.05 -8.83 15.56
N PHE A 101 11.78 -10.13 15.37
CA PHE A 101 11.73 -11.11 16.44
C PHE A 101 13.09 -11.34 17.12
N PHE A 102 14.18 -11.31 16.35
CA PHE A 102 15.55 -11.47 16.86
C PHE A 102 16.19 -10.17 17.36
N SER A 103 15.49 -9.04 17.24
CA SER A 103 16.01 -7.77 17.77
C SER A 103 16.01 -7.80 19.31
N PRO A 104 17.05 -7.25 19.98
CA PRO A 104 17.28 -7.38 21.43
C PRO A 104 16.31 -6.59 22.34
N ASN A 105 15.07 -6.33 21.89
CA ASN A 105 14.14 -5.41 22.51
C ASN A 105 13.05 -6.06 23.37
N ALA A 106 12.30 -5.19 24.07
CA ALA A 106 11.18 -5.45 24.97
C ALA A 106 10.13 -6.45 24.43
N ALA A 107 9.40 -7.10 25.35
CA ALA A 107 8.37 -8.10 25.04
C ALA A 107 7.30 -7.64 24.03
N SER A 108 7.01 -6.34 23.96
CA SER A 108 6.11 -5.73 22.97
C SER A 108 6.58 -5.96 21.52
N ASP A 109 7.89 -6.02 21.27
CA ASP A 109 8.47 -6.18 19.94
C ASP A 109 8.26 -7.59 19.42
N ARG A 110 8.37 -8.56 20.32
CA ARG A 110 8.13 -9.98 20.02
C ARG A 110 6.66 -10.22 19.70
N LEU A 111 5.74 -9.61 20.45
CA LEU A 111 4.31 -9.69 20.18
C LEU A 111 3.98 -9.07 18.82
N LEU A 112 4.55 -7.91 18.50
CA LEU A 112 4.34 -7.26 17.20
C LEU A 112 4.96 -8.08 16.05
N ALA A 113 6.13 -8.68 16.26
CA ALA A 113 6.75 -9.59 15.30
C ALA A 113 5.88 -10.84 15.04
N LEU A 114 5.31 -11.45 16.09
CA LEU A 114 4.38 -12.57 15.95
C LEU A 114 3.14 -12.15 15.15
N ALA A 115 2.53 -11.00 15.47
CA ALA A 115 1.40 -10.46 14.72
C ALA A 115 1.75 -10.22 13.24
N GLY A 116 2.99 -9.81 12.93
CA GLY A 116 3.51 -9.66 11.59
C GLY A 116 3.67 -10.99 10.84
N ILE A 117 4.14 -12.04 11.52
CA ILE A 117 4.20 -13.41 10.97
C ILE A 117 2.79 -13.91 10.63
N PHE A 118 1.83 -13.76 11.54
CA PHE A 118 0.43 -14.11 11.27
C PHE A 118 -0.15 -13.31 10.10
N THR A 119 0.20 -12.02 10.00
CA THR A 119 -0.20 -11.15 8.87
C THR A 119 0.32 -11.70 7.54
N ALA A 120 1.59 -12.13 7.48
CA ALA A 120 2.16 -12.74 6.28
C ALA A 120 1.44 -14.04 5.90
N VAL A 121 1.09 -14.89 6.88
CA VAL A 121 0.29 -16.11 6.65
C VAL A 121 -1.09 -15.76 6.11
N CYS A 122 -1.76 -14.75 6.66
CA CYS A 122 -3.05 -14.28 6.14
C CYS A 122 -2.95 -13.80 4.69
N TRP A 123 -1.91 -13.04 4.35
CA TRP A 123 -1.68 -12.56 2.99
C TRP A 123 -1.36 -13.68 2.00
N ALA A 124 -0.58 -14.69 2.43
CA ALA A 124 -0.33 -15.90 1.66
C ALA A 124 -1.63 -16.69 1.41
N ALA A 125 -2.47 -16.85 2.45
CA ALA A 125 -3.78 -17.48 2.32
C ALA A 125 -4.70 -16.73 1.37
N VAL A 126 -4.68 -15.39 1.38
CA VAL A 126 -5.40 -14.54 0.41
C VAL A 126 -4.87 -14.76 -1.01
N ALA A 127 -3.55 -14.87 -1.19
CA ALA A 127 -2.95 -15.13 -2.50
C ALA A 127 -3.38 -16.49 -3.08
N VAL A 128 -3.36 -17.55 -2.26
CA VAL A 128 -3.86 -18.89 -2.65
C VAL A 128 -5.36 -18.87 -2.91
N GLY A 129 -6.14 -18.21 -2.05
CA GLY A 129 -7.60 -18.08 -2.22
C GLY A 129 -7.97 -17.38 -3.53
N ASN A 130 -7.21 -16.36 -3.92
CA ASN A 130 -7.34 -15.68 -5.20
C ASN A 130 -7.03 -16.59 -6.40
N LEU A 131 -5.97 -17.40 -6.33
CA LEU A 131 -5.67 -18.41 -7.38
C LEU A 131 -6.80 -19.43 -7.54
N GLN A 132 -7.37 -19.89 -6.43
CA GLN A 132 -8.47 -20.86 -6.43
C GLN A 132 -9.81 -20.22 -6.83
N GLY A 133 -9.89 -18.88 -6.89
CA GLY A 133 -11.13 -18.13 -7.14
C GLY A 133 -12.15 -18.28 -6.01
N LYS A 134 -11.71 -18.68 -4.81
CA LYS A 134 -12.59 -18.87 -3.65
C LYS A 134 -12.99 -17.52 -3.04
N ARG A 135 -14.11 -17.51 -2.31
CA ARG A 135 -14.46 -16.35 -1.50
C ARG A 135 -13.44 -16.24 -0.36
N LEU A 136 -12.83 -15.07 -0.27
CA LEU A 136 -11.87 -14.76 0.78
C LEU A 136 -12.63 -14.51 2.09
N HIS A 137 -12.17 -15.14 3.17
CA HIS A 137 -12.78 -14.94 4.48
C HIS A 137 -12.42 -13.54 5.01
N PRO A 138 -13.39 -12.71 5.47
CA PRO A 138 -13.13 -11.34 5.93
C PRO A 138 -12.06 -11.25 7.02
N ALA A 139 -11.99 -12.24 7.91
CA ALA A 139 -11.01 -12.29 9.00
C ALA A 139 -9.54 -12.21 8.51
N LEU A 140 -9.25 -12.65 7.29
CA LEU A 140 -7.91 -12.61 6.71
C LEU A 140 -7.40 -11.18 6.47
N PHE A 141 -8.30 -10.19 6.39
CA PHE A 141 -7.95 -8.79 6.20
C PHE A 141 -7.88 -8.00 7.51
N PHE A 142 -8.62 -8.41 8.55
CA PHE A 142 -8.62 -7.72 9.85
C PHE A 142 -7.30 -7.86 10.62
N LEU A 143 -6.72 -9.06 10.61
CA LEU A 143 -5.47 -9.30 11.34
C LEU A 143 -4.29 -8.45 10.81
N PRO A 144 -4.08 -8.33 9.48
CA PRO A 144 -3.17 -7.34 8.91
C PRO A 144 -3.45 -5.89 9.36
N VAL A 145 -4.72 -5.46 9.40
CA VAL A 145 -5.08 -4.10 9.83
C VAL A 145 -4.66 -3.85 11.29
N ILE A 146 -4.89 -4.81 12.19
CA ILE A 146 -4.48 -4.71 13.58
C ILE A 146 -2.96 -4.60 13.69
N PHE A 147 -2.21 -5.44 12.96
CA PHE A 147 -0.75 -5.39 12.92
C PHE A 147 -0.22 -4.01 12.49
N PHE A 148 -0.70 -3.48 11.36
CA PHE A 148 -0.30 -2.16 10.88
C PHE A 148 -0.74 -1.03 11.83
N GLY A 149 -1.87 -1.18 12.52
CA GLY A 149 -2.34 -0.22 13.53
C GLY A 149 -1.48 -0.18 14.79
N VAL A 150 -1.13 -1.34 15.34
CA VAL A 150 -0.21 -1.43 16.49
C VAL A 150 1.17 -0.91 16.12
N ARG A 151 1.65 -1.25 14.90
CA ARG A 151 2.91 -0.72 14.36
C ARG A 151 2.87 0.80 14.24
N LEU A 152 1.80 1.37 13.70
CA LEU A 152 1.61 2.83 13.59
C LEU A 152 1.66 3.50 14.96
N ALA A 153 0.92 3.00 15.95
CA ALA A 153 0.89 3.57 17.29
C ALA A 153 2.27 3.54 17.95
N ARG A 154 3.02 2.46 17.72
CA ARG A 154 4.38 2.31 18.23
C ARG A 154 5.35 3.27 17.53
N ASP A 155 5.39 3.25 16.20
CA ASP A 155 6.29 4.07 15.40
C ASP A 155 6.01 5.56 15.67
N PHE A 156 4.74 5.94 15.85
CA PHE A 156 4.35 7.28 16.29
C PHE A 156 4.94 7.66 17.64
N ARG A 157 4.85 6.80 18.66
CA ARG A 157 5.41 7.07 20.00
C ARG A 157 6.92 7.22 20.00
N THR A 158 7.62 6.43 19.19
CA THR A 158 9.07 6.52 19.09
C THR A 158 9.48 7.81 18.38
N LEU A 159 8.82 8.12 17.26
CA LEU A 159 9.16 9.25 16.39
C LEU A 159 8.64 10.59 16.93
N SER A 160 7.63 10.59 17.81
CA SER A 160 7.14 11.80 18.49
C SER A 160 8.16 12.40 19.47
N SER A 161 9.24 11.67 19.78
CA SER A 161 10.35 12.19 20.58
C SER A 161 11.27 13.11 19.76
N ASP A 162 11.24 12.99 18.43
CA ASP A 162 12.04 13.81 17.52
C ASP A 162 11.29 15.11 17.15
N PRO A 163 11.97 16.28 17.20
CA PRO A 163 11.31 17.57 16.96
C PRO A 163 10.94 17.82 15.49
N VAL A 164 11.47 17.04 14.54
CA VAL A 164 11.30 17.26 13.10
C VAL A 164 10.19 16.37 12.52
N ILE A 165 8.96 16.90 12.51
CA ILE A 165 7.76 16.18 12.05
C ILE A 165 7.85 15.70 10.59
N LEU A 166 8.54 16.48 9.74
CA LEU A 166 8.62 16.22 8.30
C LEU A 166 9.40 14.93 7.96
N ASP A 167 10.14 14.38 8.93
CA ASP A 167 11.03 13.24 8.73
C ASP A 167 10.22 11.95 8.74
N TYR A 168 9.30 11.84 9.69
CA TYR A 168 8.48 10.67 9.92
C TYR A 168 7.06 10.76 9.38
N CYS A 169 6.57 11.94 8.98
CA CYS A 169 5.19 12.11 8.50
C CYS A 169 4.86 11.20 7.30
N TYR A 170 5.81 11.00 6.38
CA TYR A 170 5.62 10.14 5.21
C TYR A 170 5.56 8.65 5.58
N ALA A 171 6.32 8.21 6.57
CA ALA A 171 6.26 6.85 7.09
C ALA A 171 4.92 6.57 7.79
N LEU A 172 4.41 7.53 8.56
CA LEU A 172 3.09 7.44 9.19
C LEU A 172 1.97 7.43 8.15
N LEU A 173 2.04 8.30 7.13
CA LEU A 173 1.09 8.31 6.02
C LEU A 173 1.11 6.98 5.26
N ALA A 174 2.29 6.38 5.04
CA ALA A 174 2.39 5.06 4.42
C ALA A 174 1.62 4.00 5.21
N LEU A 175 1.78 3.97 6.53
CA LEU A 175 1.07 3.03 7.41
C LEU A 175 -0.44 3.29 7.42
N ILE A 176 -0.87 4.56 7.52
CA ILE A 176 -2.30 4.94 7.49
C ILE A 176 -2.94 4.53 6.17
N PHE A 177 -2.33 4.87 5.03
CA PHE A 177 -2.85 4.48 3.72
C PHE A 177 -2.88 2.96 3.54
N THR A 178 -1.88 2.24 4.06
CA THR A 178 -1.86 0.76 4.07
C THR A 178 -3.03 0.19 4.87
N MET A 179 -3.31 0.73 6.06
CA MET A 179 -4.46 0.33 6.87
C MET A 179 -5.78 0.59 6.16
N CYS A 180 -5.98 1.80 5.62
CA CYS A 180 -7.19 2.15 4.88
C CYS A 180 -7.38 1.27 3.65
N ALA A 181 -6.30 0.95 2.93
CA ALA A 181 -6.33 0.03 1.79
C ALA A 181 -6.80 -1.36 2.20
N LEU A 182 -6.24 -1.91 3.28
CA LEU A 182 -6.62 -3.24 3.80
C LEU A 182 -8.06 -3.27 4.32
N LEU A 183 -8.54 -2.19 4.94
CA LEU A 183 -9.94 -2.06 5.37
C LEU A 183 -10.89 -2.06 4.17
N GLU A 184 -10.59 -1.28 3.13
CA GLU A 184 -11.40 -1.27 1.91
C GLU A 184 -11.33 -2.61 1.16
N LEU A 185 -10.17 -3.28 1.14
CA LEU A 185 -10.02 -4.65 0.62
C LEU A 185 -10.88 -5.65 1.41
N GLY A 186 -10.90 -5.54 2.74
CA GLY A 186 -11.77 -6.33 3.61
C GLY A 186 -13.25 -6.05 3.40
N ALA A 187 -13.64 -4.81 3.06
CA ALA A 187 -15.02 -4.45 2.77
C ALA A 187 -15.59 -5.17 1.52
N PHE A 188 -14.74 -5.60 0.58
CA PHE A 188 -15.19 -6.46 -0.53
C PHE A 188 -15.60 -7.85 -0.07
N ALA A 189 -15.04 -8.37 1.03
CA ALA A 189 -15.45 -9.66 1.57
C ALA A 189 -16.88 -9.61 2.16
N PHE A 190 -17.38 -8.40 2.49
CA PHE A 190 -18.76 -8.16 2.94
C PHE A 190 -19.69 -7.66 1.82
N ASP A 191 -19.29 -7.74 0.55
CA ASP A 191 -20.05 -7.19 -0.58
C ASP A 191 -20.37 -5.67 -0.44
N ARG A 192 -19.61 -4.93 0.38
CA ARG A 192 -19.74 -3.46 0.59
C ARG A 192 -18.54 -2.65 0.06
N GLY A 193 -17.60 -3.31 -0.62
CA GLY A 193 -16.34 -2.72 -1.08
C GLY A 193 -16.54 -1.61 -2.12
N ARG A 194 -15.93 -0.44 -1.89
CA ARG A 194 -15.97 0.70 -2.79
C ARG A 194 -14.71 0.74 -3.65
N ARG A 195 -14.82 0.24 -4.89
CA ARG A 195 -13.71 0.18 -5.87
C ARG A 195 -12.88 1.47 -5.95
N ARG A 196 -13.54 2.63 -5.99
CA ARG A 196 -12.85 3.93 -6.09
C ARG A 196 -11.95 4.20 -4.88
N LEU A 197 -12.48 4.01 -3.68
CA LEU A 197 -11.72 4.22 -2.44
C LEU A 197 -10.61 3.20 -2.29
N ALA A 198 -10.89 1.92 -2.58
CA ALA A 198 -9.88 0.87 -2.55
C ALA A 198 -8.70 1.17 -3.49
N VAL A 199 -8.96 1.61 -4.73
CA VAL A 199 -7.90 1.98 -5.68
C VAL A 199 -7.13 3.22 -5.19
N PHE A 200 -7.82 4.23 -4.68
CA PHE A 200 -7.18 5.42 -4.12
C PHE A 200 -6.21 5.07 -2.99
N PHE A 201 -6.67 4.30 -2.00
CA PHE A 201 -5.85 3.94 -0.85
C PHE A 201 -4.73 2.96 -1.21
N CYS A 202 -4.98 1.98 -2.09
CA CYS A 202 -3.92 1.07 -2.54
C CYS A 202 -2.83 1.80 -3.31
N LEU A 203 -3.17 2.66 -4.28
CA LEU A 203 -2.19 3.41 -5.06
C LEU A 203 -1.46 4.46 -4.21
N GLY A 204 -2.18 5.14 -3.31
CA GLY A 204 -1.59 6.07 -2.36
C GLY A 204 -0.63 5.36 -1.41
N SER A 205 -0.98 4.17 -0.93
CA SER A 205 -0.09 3.35 -0.10
C SER A 205 1.17 2.93 -0.86
N VAL A 206 1.08 2.53 -2.13
CA VAL A 206 2.26 2.21 -2.96
C VAL A 206 3.20 3.42 -3.03
N PHE A 207 2.65 4.61 -3.30
CA PHE A 207 3.41 5.86 -3.37
C PHE A 207 4.10 6.19 -2.04
N PHE A 208 3.36 6.19 -0.93
CA PHE A 208 3.93 6.54 0.38
C PHE A 208 4.89 5.48 0.91
N ASN A 209 4.64 4.19 0.67
CA ASN A 209 5.62 3.16 0.99
C ASN A 209 6.91 3.38 0.19
N ALA A 210 6.83 3.70 -1.12
CA ALA A 210 8.02 3.98 -1.92
C ALA A 210 8.81 5.18 -1.40
N ALA A 211 8.11 6.26 -1.00
CA ALA A 211 8.74 7.40 -0.35
C ALA A 211 9.42 7.01 0.98
N SER A 212 8.76 6.18 1.79
CA SER A 212 9.27 5.71 3.08
C SER A 212 10.46 4.74 2.94
N LEU A 213 10.65 4.09 1.78
CA LEU A 213 11.82 3.23 1.55
C LEU A 213 13.13 4.02 1.48
N ALA A 214 13.09 5.32 1.20
CA ALA A 214 14.29 6.15 1.06
C ALA A 214 15.13 6.26 2.34
N ASP A 215 14.50 6.06 3.51
CA ASP A 215 15.12 6.14 4.84
C ASP A 215 14.96 4.81 5.62
N ALA A 216 14.70 3.72 4.91
CA ALA A 216 14.32 2.48 5.57
C ALA A 216 15.53 1.70 6.09
N THR A 217 15.55 1.44 7.40
CA THR A 217 16.36 0.36 7.99
C THR A 217 16.03 -0.98 7.34
N PRO A 218 16.95 -1.98 7.33
CA PRO A 218 16.70 -3.27 6.64
C PRO A 218 15.42 -3.97 7.11
N ARG A 219 15.08 -3.84 8.40
CA ARG A 219 13.79 -4.31 8.95
C ARG A 219 12.61 -3.58 8.31
N ASN A 220 12.64 -2.25 8.31
CA ASN A 220 11.55 -1.45 7.78
C ASN A 220 11.43 -1.64 6.27
N LEU A 221 12.54 -1.77 5.55
CA LEU A 221 12.60 -2.04 4.12
C LEU A 221 11.86 -3.33 3.76
N ALA A 222 12.09 -4.41 4.51
CA ALA A 222 11.39 -5.66 4.30
C ALA A 222 9.88 -5.53 4.54
N LEU A 223 9.48 -4.88 5.63
CA LEU A 223 8.07 -4.70 5.98
C LEU A 223 7.32 -3.75 5.02
N THR A 224 7.85 -2.56 4.75
CA THR A 224 7.22 -1.54 3.89
C THR A 224 7.35 -1.93 2.41
N GLY A 225 8.47 -2.52 2.01
CA GLY A 225 8.65 -3.09 0.67
C GLY A 225 7.69 -4.25 0.43
N GLY A 226 7.51 -5.14 1.41
CA GLY A 226 6.51 -6.21 1.35
C GLY A 226 5.08 -5.67 1.20
N ALA A 227 4.71 -4.66 2.00
CA ALA A 227 3.40 -4.01 1.92
C ALA A 227 3.17 -3.33 0.55
N LEU A 228 4.20 -2.66 0.01
CA LEU A 228 4.18 -2.03 -1.30
C LEU A 228 3.87 -3.05 -2.39
N VAL A 229 4.62 -4.15 -2.44
CA VAL A 229 4.46 -5.18 -3.47
C VAL A 229 3.09 -5.87 -3.35
N TYR A 230 2.62 -6.12 -2.13
CA TYR A 230 1.29 -6.68 -1.89
C TYR A 230 0.18 -5.75 -2.43
N LEU A 231 0.20 -4.47 -2.07
CA LEU A 231 -0.84 -3.51 -2.45
C LEU A 231 -0.77 -3.10 -3.92
N LEU A 232 0.42 -3.13 -4.53
CA LEU A 232 0.57 -3.01 -5.98
C LEU A 232 -0.14 -4.18 -6.69
N SER A 233 0.02 -5.39 -6.17
CA SER A 233 -0.63 -6.60 -6.70
C SER A 233 -2.16 -6.53 -6.52
N CYS A 234 -2.64 -6.02 -5.39
CA CYS A 234 -4.08 -5.77 -5.20
C CYS A 234 -4.59 -4.67 -6.14
N SER A 235 -3.80 -3.62 -6.40
CA SER A 235 -4.16 -2.56 -7.36
C SER A 235 -4.30 -3.11 -8.78
N TRP A 236 -3.43 -4.05 -9.18
CA TRP A 236 -3.52 -4.77 -10.46
C TRP A 236 -4.86 -5.50 -10.62
N LEU A 237 -5.37 -6.10 -9.54
CA LEU A 237 -6.68 -6.74 -9.49
C LEU A 237 -7.83 -5.72 -9.52
N LEU A 238 -7.71 -4.63 -8.77
CA LEU A 238 -8.77 -3.62 -8.71
C LEU A 238 -8.90 -2.83 -10.02
N LEU A 239 -7.85 -2.70 -10.82
CA LEU A 239 -7.86 -1.95 -12.08
C LEU A 239 -8.39 -2.75 -13.28
N ARG A 240 -8.87 -3.98 -13.09
CA ARG A 240 -9.42 -4.76 -14.19
C ARG A 240 -10.55 -4.05 -14.94
N PRO A 241 -10.51 -3.89 -16.29
CA PRO A 241 -11.69 -3.48 -17.02
C PRO A 241 -12.75 -4.53 -16.72
N VAL A 242 -13.86 -4.05 -16.17
CA VAL A 242 -15.05 -4.86 -16.05
C VAL A 242 -15.50 -5.09 -17.48
N ALA A 243 -15.49 -6.34 -17.92
CA ALA A 243 -16.16 -6.70 -19.14
C ALA A 243 -17.63 -6.31 -18.93
N VAL A 244 -18.05 -5.24 -19.62
CA VAL A 244 -19.47 -4.96 -19.78
C VAL A 244 -19.99 -6.20 -20.48
N ARG A 245 -20.62 -7.10 -19.72
CA ARG A 245 -21.46 -8.12 -20.32
C ARG A 245 -22.48 -7.30 -21.10
N LYS A 246 -22.31 -7.25 -22.42
CA LYS A 246 -23.34 -6.80 -23.37
C LYS A 246 -24.49 -7.78 -23.18
N ALA A 247 -25.25 -7.57 -22.12
CA ALA A 247 -26.51 -8.23 -21.81
C ALA A 247 -27.57 -7.15 -22.00
N ALA A 248 -27.66 -6.69 -23.24
CA ALA A 248 -28.88 -6.17 -23.82
C ALA A 248 -28.93 -6.86 -25.19
N LYS A 249 -29.72 -7.93 -25.31
CA LYS A 249 -31.11 -7.79 -25.77
C LYS A 249 -31.24 -7.58 -27.30
N ASP A 250 -30.21 -7.91 -28.10
CA ASP A 250 -30.30 -7.84 -29.56
C ASP A 250 -29.98 -9.16 -30.30
N ALA A 251 -29.85 -10.31 -29.61
CA ALA A 251 -29.55 -11.57 -30.30
C ALA A 251 -30.16 -12.77 -29.59
N ASN A 252 -31.48 -12.88 -29.64
CA ASN A 252 -32.17 -14.16 -29.72
C ASN A 252 -33.58 -13.94 -30.27
N PRO A 253 -34.02 -14.77 -31.23
CA PRO A 253 -33.39 -15.14 -32.49
C PRO A 253 -34.00 -14.38 -33.69
#